data_AF-A0AAW2DN23-F1
#
_entry.id   AF-A0AAW2DN23-F1
#
_cell.length_a   1.000
_cell.length_b   1.000
_cell.length_c   1.000
_cell.angle_alpha   90.00
_cell.angle_beta   90.00
_cell.angle_gamma   90.00
#
_symmetry.space_group_name_H-M   'P 1'
#
loop_
_entity.id
_entity.type
_entity.pdbx_description
1 polymer ?
#
loop_
_entity_poly.entity_id
_entity_poly.type
_entity_poly.pdbx_seq_one_letter_code
_entity_poly.pdbx_strand_id
1 'polypeptide(L)'
;MDFQEFNFSSQNEDRTKVEYRIWNPFRSKLAAAILGGVDEIWIKPSARVLYLGTASGTTVSHVSDIVGPSGVVYAVEYSHRSGRDLVNMAKKHTNVILIIEDARHPSKYRMLVGMVDVIFSDVAQTDQANCIDSTQPAAAIFQSEVNKLKQDQFKPFEQVNP
;
A
#
# COMPACT_ATOMS: atom_id res chain seq x y z
N MET A 1 22.51 1.41 9.42
CA MET A 1 21.80 1.98 10.59
C MET A 1 20.34 1.63 10.41
N ASP A 2 19.86 0.63 11.17
CA ASP A 2 18.43 0.34 11.23
C ASP A 2 17.77 1.44 12.07
N PHE A 3 17.05 2.34 11.41
CA PHE A 3 16.15 3.24 12.10
C PHE A 3 15.02 2.38 12.68
N GLN A 4 15.11 2.06 13.97
CA GLN A 4 13.96 1.59 14.74
C GLN A 4 12.77 2.54 14.51
N GLU A 5 11.56 1.99 14.40
CA GLU A 5 10.33 2.78 14.39
C GLU A 5 10.30 3.67 15.63
N PHE A 6 10.48 4.98 15.44
CA PHE A 6 10.38 5.94 16.52
C PHE A 6 8.90 6.20 16.79
N ASN A 7 8.47 5.83 17.99
CA ASN A 7 7.13 6.10 18.48
C ASN A 7 7.16 7.31 19.42
N PHE A 8 6.20 8.21 19.28
CA PHE A 8 6.03 9.35 20.16
C PHE A 8 4.64 9.28 20.78
N SER A 9 4.55 9.64 22.05
CA SER A 9 3.27 9.67 22.74
C SER A 9 2.88 11.09 23.11
N SER A 10 1.62 11.43 22.83
CA SER A 10 0.98 12.62 23.37
C SER A 10 -0.04 12.23 24.43
N GLN A 11 -0.20 13.07 25.44
CA GLN A 11 -1.27 12.93 26.43
C GLN A 11 -2.35 13.98 26.13
N ASN A 12 -3.57 13.52 25.91
CA ASN A 12 -4.73 14.37 25.70
C ASN A 12 -5.21 14.97 27.04
N GLU A 13 -6.05 16.01 26.98
CA GLU A 13 -6.62 16.68 28.17
C GLU A 13 -7.43 15.73 29.07
N ASP A 14 -8.03 14.69 28.48
CA ASP A 14 -8.77 13.62 29.15
C ASP A 14 -7.87 12.54 29.78
N ARG A 15 -6.54 12.76 29.79
CA ARG A 15 -5.48 11.84 30.22
C ARG A 15 -5.33 10.58 29.37
N THR A 16 -6.02 10.48 28.23
CA THR A 16 -5.77 9.38 27.29
C THR A 16 -4.41 9.57 26.62
N LYS A 17 -3.66 8.48 26.51
CA LYS A 17 -2.36 8.45 25.84
C LYS A 17 -2.58 8.01 24.39
N VAL A 18 -2.19 8.86 23.45
CA VAL A 18 -2.17 8.54 22.01
C VAL A 18 -0.73 8.33 21.58
N GLU A 19 -0.49 7.23 20.87
CA GLU A 19 0.82 6.91 20.32
C GLU A 19 0.81 7.15 18.81
N TYR A 20 1.86 7.81 18.32
CA TYR A 20 2.10 8.10 16.91
C TYR A 20 3.36 7.38 16.45
N ARG A 21 3.38 6.96 15.18
CA ARG A 21 4.51 6.28 14.55
C ARG A 21 5.09 7.14 13.46
N ILE A 22 6.42 7.23 13.37
CA ILE A 22 7.08 7.83 12.20
C ILE A 22 6.90 6.90 10.99
N TRP A 23 6.50 7.48 9.87
CA TRP A 23 6.45 6.78 8.59
C TRP A 23 7.62 7.23 7.70
N ASN A 24 8.53 6.30 7.39
CA ASN A 24 9.76 6.60 6.67
C ASN A 24 9.54 6.64 5.13
N PRO A 25 9.71 7.80 4.45
CA PRO A 25 9.50 7.94 3.01
C PRO A 25 10.52 7.15 2.17
N PHE A 26 11.72 6.87 2.69
CA PHE A 26 12.73 6.06 1.99
C PHE A 26 12.42 4.55 2.00
N ARG A 27 11.42 4.13 2.77
CA ARG A 27 11.00 2.73 2.91
C ARG A 27 9.57 2.48 2.39
N SER A 28 8.85 3.55 2.04
CA SER A 28 7.45 3.46 1.62
C SER A 28 7.17 4.46 0.49
N LYS A 29 6.80 3.93 -0.68
CA LYS A 29 6.43 4.77 -1.84
C LYS A 29 5.23 5.66 -1.56
N LEU A 30 4.29 5.18 -0.75
CA LEU A 30 3.13 5.97 -0.34
C LEU A 30 3.52 7.14 0.57
N ALA A 31 4.40 6.93 1.56
CA ALA A 31 4.93 8.04 2.36
C ALA A 31 5.75 9.02 1.51
N ALA A 32 6.54 8.53 0.57
CA ALA A 32 7.28 9.39 -0.37
C ALA A 32 6.33 10.23 -1.23
N ALA A 33 5.22 9.66 -1.72
CA ALA A 33 4.21 10.39 -2.48
C ALA A 33 3.52 11.48 -1.64
N ILE A 34 3.15 11.16 -0.39
CA ILE A 34 2.60 12.14 0.57
C ILE A 34 3.59 13.29 0.79
N LEU A 35 4.87 12.97 1.04
CA LEU A 35 5.91 13.98 1.24
C LEU A 35 6.19 14.79 -0.04
N GLY A 36 6.05 14.15 -1.21
CA GLY A 36 6.18 14.77 -2.52
C GLY A 36 5.00 15.67 -2.92
N GLY A 37 3.97 15.78 -2.07
CA GLY A 37 2.84 16.68 -2.28
C GLY A 37 1.76 16.12 -3.20
N VAL A 38 1.52 14.80 -3.16
CA VAL A 38 0.29 14.22 -3.74
C VAL A 38 -0.94 14.88 -3.09
N ASP A 39 -1.92 15.30 -3.89
CA ASP A 39 -3.11 15.99 -3.40
C ASP A 39 -4.06 15.00 -2.71
N GLU A 40 -4.28 13.81 -3.29
CA GLU A 40 -5.26 12.84 -2.77
C GLU A 40 -4.76 11.40 -2.84
N ILE A 41 -4.51 10.80 -1.67
CA ILE A 41 -4.21 9.36 -1.57
C ILE A 41 -5.46 8.48 -1.46
N TRP A 42 -6.64 9.07 -1.25
CA TRP A 42 -7.95 8.41 -1.10
C TRP A 42 -8.09 7.44 0.09
N ILE A 43 -6.98 7.07 0.75
CA ILE A 43 -6.93 6.25 1.96
C ILE A 43 -7.29 7.14 3.16
N LYS A 44 -8.46 6.89 3.74
CA LYS A 44 -9.04 7.68 4.85
C LYS A 44 -9.64 6.77 5.92
N PRO A 45 -9.95 7.29 7.12
CA PRO A 45 -10.62 6.52 8.16
C PRO A 45 -11.89 5.83 7.62
N SER A 46 -12.08 4.58 8.03
CA SER A 46 -13.15 3.66 7.60
C SER A 46 -13.09 3.17 6.14
N ALA A 47 -12.08 3.56 5.35
CA ALA A 47 -11.96 3.07 3.98
C ALA A 47 -11.63 1.57 3.91
N ARG A 48 -12.09 0.94 2.83
CA ARG A 48 -11.77 -0.44 2.48
C ARG A 48 -10.71 -0.42 1.38
N VAL A 49 -9.50 -0.86 1.71
CA VAL A 49 -8.33 -0.77 0.84
C VAL A 49 -7.90 -2.17 0.38
N LEU A 50 -7.69 -2.35 -0.91
CA LEU A 50 -6.99 -3.51 -1.46
C LEU A 50 -5.52 -3.12 -1.73
N TYR A 51 -4.59 -3.70 -0.99
CA TYR A 51 -3.17 -3.46 -1.14
C TYR A 51 -2.51 -4.63 -1.86
N LEU A 52 -1.96 -4.39 -3.04
CA LEU A 52 -1.31 -5.40 -3.88
C LEU A 52 0.22 -5.27 -3.75
N GLY A 53 0.90 -6.36 -3.38
CA GLY A 53 2.37 -6.37 -3.23
C GLY A 53 2.81 -5.86 -1.88
N THR A 54 2.38 -6.54 -0.81
CA THR A 54 2.55 -6.06 0.57
C THR A 54 3.99 -6.20 1.10
N ALA A 55 4.80 -7.08 0.52
CA ALA A 55 6.13 -7.45 0.98
C ALA A 55 6.14 -7.80 2.48
N SER A 56 6.97 -7.15 3.29
CA SER A 56 7.05 -7.39 4.74
C SER A 56 5.96 -6.68 5.56
N GLY A 57 5.06 -5.90 4.92
CA GLY A 57 3.93 -5.26 5.58
C GLY A 57 4.21 -3.92 6.28
N THR A 58 5.39 -3.33 6.09
CA THR A 58 5.77 -2.04 6.71
C THR A 58 4.78 -0.94 6.33
N THR A 59 4.56 -0.70 5.04
CA THR A 59 3.59 0.28 4.52
C THR A 59 2.15 -0.09 4.91
N VAL A 60 1.78 -1.36 4.81
CA VAL A 60 0.41 -1.81 5.13
C VAL A 60 0.04 -1.56 6.58
N SER A 61 1.00 -1.65 7.52
CA SER A 61 0.73 -1.30 8.90
C SER A 61 0.34 0.17 9.07
N HIS A 62 0.96 1.10 8.32
CA HIS A 62 0.58 2.51 8.34
C HIS A 62 -0.76 2.76 7.67
N VAL A 63 -1.04 2.07 6.55
CA VAL A 63 -2.36 2.10 5.91
C VAL A 63 -3.45 1.61 6.87
N SER A 64 -3.18 0.54 7.62
CA SER A 64 -4.07 0.03 8.67
C SER A 64 -4.36 1.07 9.76
N ASP A 65 -3.35 1.83 10.21
CA ASP A 65 -3.55 2.91 11.17
C ASP A 65 -4.46 4.01 10.61
N ILE A 66 -4.25 4.41 9.35
CA ILE A 66 -5.03 5.49 8.70
C ILE A 66 -6.49 5.10 8.55
N VAL A 67 -6.78 3.89 8.07
CA VAL A 67 -8.17 3.43 7.90
C VAL A 67 -8.84 3.13 9.25
N GLY A 68 -8.04 2.81 10.27
CA GLY A 68 -8.50 2.61 11.63
C GLY A 68 -9.40 1.37 11.82
N PRO A 69 -9.97 1.20 13.02
CA PRO A 69 -10.71 -0.02 13.40
C PRO A 69 -11.99 -0.29 12.61
N SER A 70 -12.60 0.74 12.02
CA SER A 70 -13.80 0.65 11.17
C SER A 70 -13.48 0.39 9.70
N GLY A 71 -12.23 0.57 9.29
CA GLY A 71 -11.75 0.28 7.94
C GLY A 71 -11.26 -1.15 7.80
N VAL A 72 -10.91 -1.55 6.58
CA VAL A 72 -10.33 -2.87 6.30
C VAL A 72 -9.22 -2.74 5.28
N VAL A 73 -8.10 -3.43 5.50
CA VAL A 73 -7.02 -3.56 4.50
C VAL A 73 -6.90 -5.02 4.06
N TYR A 74 -7.17 -5.28 2.81
CA TYR A 74 -6.91 -6.57 2.16
C TYR A 74 -5.48 -6.57 1.64
N ALA A 75 -4.58 -7.28 2.33
CA ALA A 75 -3.15 -7.30 2.03
C ALA A 75 -2.81 -8.54 1.19
N VAL A 76 -2.63 -8.35 -0.12
CA VAL A 76 -2.26 -9.41 -1.06
C VAL A 76 -0.74 -9.51 -1.17
N GLU A 77 -0.22 -10.71 -0.96
CA GLU A 77 1.19 -11.03 -1.07
C GLU A 77 1.38 -12.43 -1.67
N TYR A 78 2.27 -12.57 -2.65
CA TYR A 78 2.53 -13.87 -3.28
C TYR A 78 3.57 -14.69 -2.50
N SER A 79 4.57 -14.02 -1.94
CA SER A 79 5.68 -14.66 -1.24
C SER A 79 5.22 -15.25 0.09
N HIS A 80 5.32 -16.57 0.22
CA HIS A 80 5.06 -17.27 1.47
C HIS A 80 6.06 -16.86 2.58
N ARG A 81 7.30 -16.53 2.21
CA ARG A 81 8.32 -16.06 3.14
C ARG A 81 7.87 -14.73 3.75
N SER A 82 7.56 -13.75 2.90
CA SER A 82 7.11 -12.43 3.33
C SER A 82 5.77 -12.52 4.07
N GLY A 83 4.91 -13.46 3.66
CA GLY A 83 3.68 -13.81 4.35
C GLY A 83 3.88 -14.19 5.83
N ARG A 84 5.00 -14.81 6.21
CA ARG A 84 5.27 -15.14 7.62
C ARG A 84 5.50 -13.89 8.48
N ASP A 85 6.19 -12.90 7.93
CA ASP A 85 6.43 -11.62 8.62
C ASP A 85 5.10 -10.85 8.78
N LEU A 86 4.29 -10.88 7.72
CA LEU A 86 2.94 -10.32 7.67
C LEU A 86 1.98 -10.89 8.73
N VAL A 87 2.07 -12.18 9.05
CA VAL A 87 1.22 -12.81 10.09
C VAL A 87 1.41 -12.13 11.44
N ASN A 88 2.65 -11.77 11.81
CA ASN A 88 2.90 -11.12 13.10
C ASN A 88 2.38 -9.69 13.14
N MET A 89 2.40 -8.99 12.01
CA MET A 89 1.77 -7.67 11.87
C MET A 89 0.24 -7.79 11.95
N ALA A 90 -0.37 -8.73 11.22
CA ALA A 90 -1.82 -8.95 11.23
C ALA A 90 -2.38 -9.32 12.61
N LYS A 91 -1.58 -9.98 13.48
CA LYS A 91 -1.95 -10.21 14.88
C LYS A 91 -2.14 -8.92 15.69
N LYS A 92 -1.41 -7.85 15.34
CA LYS A 92 -1.48 -6.53 15.98
C LYS A 92 -2.53 -5.63 15.31
N HIS A 93 -2.77 -5.83 14.02
CA HIS A 93 -3.69 -5.05 13.20
C HIS A 93 -4.89 -5.90 12.77
N THR A 94 -5.91 -5.98 13.63
CA THR A 94 -7.09 -6.84 13.43
C THR A 94 -7.97 -6.43 12.24
N ASN A 95 -7.78 -5.22 11.72
CA ASN A 95 -8.41 -4.71 10.50
C ASN A 95 -7.66 -5.10 9.21
N VAL A 96 -6.60 -5.91 9.29
CA VAL A 96 -5.85 -6.40 8.12
C VAL A 96 -6.20 -7.85 7.82
N ILE A 97 -6.66 -8.11 6.60
CA ILE A 97 -6.93 -9.45 6.08
C ILE A 97 -5.78 -9.84 5.16
N LEU A 98 -4.97 -10.79 5.62
CA LEU A 98 -3.83 -11.31 4.85
C LEU A 98 -4.30 -12.33 3.80
N ILE A 99 -3.87 -12.13 2.55
CA ILE A 99 -4.18 -12.99 1.41
C ILE A 99 -2.87 -13.42 0.77
N ILE A 100 -2.48 -14.68 0.99
CA ILE A 100 -1.27 -15.26 0.39
C ILE A 100 -1.63 -15.87 -0.97
N GLU A 101 -1.73 -15.02 -1.99
CA GLU A 101 -2.08 -15.41 -3.36
C GLU A 101 -1.40 -14.49 -4.39
N ASP A 102 -1.37 -14.95 -5.64
CA ASP A 102 -0.89 -14.14 -6.76
C ASP A 102 -1.94 -13.09 -7.17
N ALA A 103 -1.58 -11.81 -7.09
CA ALA A 103 -2.44 -10.67 -7.45
C ALA A 103 -2.90 -10.69 -8.92
N ARG A 104 -2.22 -11.44 -9.80
CA ARG A 104 -2.63 -11.64 -11.20
C ARG A 104 -3.85 -12.53 -11.36
N HIS A 105 -4.25 -13.24 -10.31
CA HIS A 105 -5.36 -14.20 -10.33
C HIS A 105 -6.45 -13.84 -9.31
N PRO A 106 -7.14 -12.68 -9.46
CA PRO A 106 -8.14 -12.21 -8.48
C PRO A 106 -9.30 -13.17 -8.26
N SER A 107 -9.59 -14.05 -9.23
CA SER A 107 -10.59 -15.11 -9.10
C SER A 107 -10.30 -16.10 -7.97
N LYS A 108 -9.04 -16.27 -7.55
CA LYS A 108 -8.65 -17.17 -6.46
C LYS A 108 -9.03 -16.65 -5.08
N TYR A 109 -9.02 -15.33 -4.88
CA TYR A 109 -9.33 -14.70 -3.60
C TYR A 109 -10.60 -13.85 -3.62
N ARG A 110 -11.40 -13.95 -4.70
CA ARG A 110 -12.67 -13.23 -4.86
C ARG A 110 -13.69 -13.46 -3.74
N MET A 111 -13.59 -14.57 -3.01
CA MET A 111 -14.49 -14.88 -1.89
C MET A 111 -14.10 -14.14 -0.61
N LEU A 112 -12.85 -13.67 -0.52
CA LEU A 112 -12.32 -12.98 0.65
C LEU A 112 -12.48 -11.46 0.53
N VAL A 113 -12.41 -10.93 -0.69
CA VAL A 113 -12.39 -9.49 -0.97
C VAL A 113 -13.76 -9.02 -1.44
N GLY A 114 -14.41 -8.16 -0.65
CA GLY A 114 -15.62 -7.45 -1.08
C GLY A 114 -15.31 -6.21 -1.93
N MET A 115 -16.31 -5.40 -2.24
CA MET A 115 -16.09 -4.09 -2.87
C MET A 115 -15.13 -3.25 -2.00
N VAL A 116 -14.20 -2.55 -2.66
CA VAL A 116 -13.18 -1.71 -2.03
C VAL A 116 -13.29 -0.29 -2.57
N ASP A 117 -12.89 0.67 -1.75
CA ASP A 117 -12.89 2.10 -2.09
C ASP A 117 -11.59 2.49 -2.81
N VAL A 118 -10.48 1.85 -2.44
CA VAL A 118 -9.14 2.20 -2.93
C VAL A 118 -8.35 0.94 -3.24
N ILE A 119 -7.61 0.95 -4.35
CA ILE A 119 -6.59 -0.04 -4.67
C ILE A 119 -5.24 0.66 -4.64
N PHE A 120 -4.31 0.17 -3.82
CA PHE A 120 -2.91 0.57 -3.88
C PHE A 120 -2.10 -0.58 -4.48
N SER A 121 -1.37 -0.31 -5.56
CA SER A 121 -0.56 -1.30 -6.26
C SER A 121 0.93 -0.99 -6.12
N ASP A 122 1.64 -1.86 -5.41
CA ASP A 122 3.11 -1.82 -5.25
C ASP A 122 3.79 -3.05 -5.87
N VAL A 123 3.04 -3.79 -6.71
CA VAL A 123 3.56 -4.96 -7.40
C VAL A 123 4.48 -4.52 -8.52
N ALA A 124 5.73 -4.99 -8.49
CA ALA A 124 6.58 -4.98 -9.68
C ALA A 124 6.04 -6.01 -10.68
N GLN A 125 5.39 -5.57 -11.75
CA GLN A 125 4.86 -6.46 -12.79
C GLN A 125 6.01 -7.25 -13.47
N THR A 126 5.96 -8.59 -13.42
CA THR A 126 6.96 -9.47 -14.06
C THR A 126 6.55 -9.96 -15.46
N ASP A 127 5.34 -9.66 -15.93
CA ASP A 127 4.98 -9.89 -17.34
C ASP A 127 5.78 -8.94 -18.29
N GLN A 128 6.52 -8.00 -17.70
CA GLN A 128 7.78 -7.46 -18.22
C GLN A 128 8.91 -8.49 -18.10
N ALA A 129 8.81 -9.63 -18.81
CA ALA A 129 9.95 -10.54 -18.99
C ALA A 129 11.11 -9.88 -19.77
N ASN A 130 10.91 -8.65 -20.25
CA ASN A 130 11.93 -7.65 -20.51
C ASN A 130 11.60 -6.43 -19.64
N CYS A 131 12.49 -6.07 -18.71
CA CYS A 131 12.81 -4.73 -18.23
C CYS A 131 11.66 -3.68 -18.11
N ILE A 132 11.63 -2.90 -17.02
CA ILE A 132 11.51 -1.43 -17.21
C ILE A 132 12.54 -1.14 -18.28
N ASP A 133 12.15 -1.02 -19.55
CA ASP A 133 13.08 -1.06 -20.67
C ASP A 133 14.19 -0.08 -20.35
N SER A 134 15.34 -0.59 -19.88
CA SER A 134 16.36 0.27 -19.27
C SER A 134 17.01 1.13 -20.34
N THR A 135 16.66 0.85 -21.60
CA THR A 135 16.99 1.62 -22.79
C THR A 135 16.05 2.79 -23.03
N GLN A 136 14.83 2.78 -22.47
CA GLN A 136 13.86 3.86 -22.60
C GLN A 136 13.90 4.82 -21.40
N PRO A 137 13.71 6.13 -21.63
CA PRO A 137 13.57 7.11 -20.55
C PRO A 137 12.36 6.80 -19.66
N ALA A 138 12.51 7.01 -18.35
CA ALA A 138 11.43 6.79 -17.37
C ALA A 138 10.11 7.51 -17.72
N ALA A 139 10.20 8.71 -18.29
CA ALA A 139 9.03 9.48 -18.75
C ALA A 139 8.24 8.77 -19.85
N ALA A 140 8.91 8.06 -20.77
CA ALA A 140 8.26 7.32 -21.85
C ALA A 140 7.52 6.07 -21.31
N ILE A 141 8.18 5.35 -20.39
CA ILE A 141 7.59 4.19 -19.72
C ILE A 141 6.35 4.63 -18.93
N PHE A 142 6.48 5.70 -18.15
CA PHE A 142 5.36 6.24 -17.39
C PHE A 142 4.18 6.62 -18.29
N GLN A 143 4.43 7.31 -19.40
CA GLN A 143 3.37 7.69 -20.34
C GLN A 143 2.68 6.48 -20.97
N SER A 144 3.43 5.41 -21.26
CA SER A 144 2.90 4.14 -21.73
C SER A 144 1.96 3.51 -20.70
N GLU A 145 2.37 3.45 -19.43
CA GLU A 145 1.53 2.91 -18.35
C GLU A 145 0.26 3.73 -18.14
N VAL A 146 0.35 5.06 -18.17
CA VAL A 146 -0.83 5.94 -18.11
C VAL A 146 -1.80 5.67 -19.27
N ASN A 147 -1.28 5.41 -20.46
CA ASN A 147 -2.12 5.11 -21.63
C ASN A 147 -2.82 3.75 -21.48
N LYS A 148 -2.16 2.73 -20.93
CA LYS A 148 -2.79 1.44 -20.61
C LYS A 148 -3.92 1.61 -19.59
N LEU A 149 -3.67 2.36 -18.50
CA LEU A 149 -4.70 2.66 -17.51
C LEU A 149 -5.92 3.35 -18.12
N LYS A 150 -5.71 4.28 -19.06
CA LYS A 150 -6.82 4.92 -19.81
C LYS A 150 -7.60 3.93 -20.67
N GLN A 151 -6.94 2.95 -21.28
CA GLN A 151 -7.61 1.88 -22.05
C GLN A 151 -8.46 1.00 -21.14
N ASP A 152 -7.98 0.75 -19.92
CA ASP A 152 -8.69 0.04 -18.86
C ASP A 152 -9.74 0.91 -18.14
N GLN A 153 -10.10 2.05 -18.73
CA GLN A 153 -11.13 2.98 -18.26
C GLN A 153 -10.80 3.70 -16.94
N PHE A 154 -9.55 3.66 -16.48
CA PHE A 154 -9.10 4.53 -15.39
C PHE A 154 -8.87 5.95 -15.90
N LYS A 155 -9.26 6.94 -15.09
CA LYS A 155 -9.00 8.35 -15.35
C LYS A 155 -7.83 8.81 -14.45
N PRO A 156 -6.62 9.02 -15.00
CA PRO A 156 -5.52 9.59 -14.24
C PRO A 156 -5.92 10.97 -13.73
N PHE A 157 -5.68 11.22 -12.44
CA PHE A 157 -6.03 12.48 -11.79
C PHE A 157 -4.80 13.34 -11.54
N GLU A 158 -3.76 12.73 -10.97
CA GLU A 158 -2.52 13.40 -10.60
C GLU A 158 -1.30 12.51 -10.85
N GLN A 159 -0.14 13.16 -10.88
CA GLN A 159 1.16 12.51 -10.98
C GLN A 159 2.15 13.29 -10.13
N VAL A 160 2.85 12.59 -9.24
CA VAL A 160 3.96 13.17 -8.47
C VAL A 160 5.27 12.69 -9.08
N ASN A 161 6.14 13.64 -9.39
CA ASN A 161 7.50 13.33 -9.82
C ASN A 161 8.41 13.26 -8.58
N PRO A 162 9.17 12.17 -8.41
CA PRO A 162 10.11 12.01 -7.30
C PRO A 162 11.30 12.95 -7.39
#